data_AF-A0A9N8J2N7-F1
#
_entry.id   AF-A0A9N8J2N7-F1
#
_cell.length_a   1.000
_cell.length_b   1.000
_cell.length_c   1.000
_cell.angle_alpha   90.00
_cell.angle_beta   90.00
_cell.angle_gamma   90.00
#
_symmetry.space_group_name_H-M   'P 1'
#
loop_
_entity.id
_entity.type
_entity.pdbx_description
1 polymer ?
#
loop_
_entity_poly.entity_id
_entity_poly.type
_entity_poly.pdbx_seq_one_letter_code
_entity_poly.pdbx_strand_id
1 'polypeptide(L)'
;MSEKSGINSNSSTNKELAKVFLLDKLVCNFINDEWILEEKSNLSQSQELGIHPHVLRKIRENDGYRIPMSTLAIMCFYKKVKLSEFFTLIESKYAGRINDDFIKKTKK
;
A
#
# COMPACT_ATOMS: atom_id res chain seq x y z
N MET A 1 49.81 -16.09 16.63
CA MET A 1 49.12 -14.85 17.04
C MET A 1 49.15 -13.89 15.88
N SER A 2 48.00 -13.25 15.65
CA SER A 2 47.81 -12.00 14.90
C SER A 2 47.93 -12.06 13.36
N GLU A 3 47.04 -11.52 12.54
CA GLU A 3 45.79 -10.77 12.75
C GLU A 3 44.95 -10.87 11.46
N LYS A 4 43.63 -11.01 11.59
CA LYS A 4 42.68 -10.87 10.47
C LYS A 4 42.52 -9.38 10.16
N SER A 5 43.03 -8.90 9.03
CA SER A 5 42.67 -7.57 8.50
C SER A 5 41.34 -7.67 7.76
N GLY A 6 40.29 -7.14 8.40
CA GLY A 6 38.91 -7.20 7.96
C GLY A 6 38.65 -6.48 6.63
N ILE A 7 37.73 -7.07 5.88
CA ILE A 7 36.97 -6.43 4.82
C ILE A 7 36.09 -5.38 5.49
N ASN A 8 36.29 -4.10 5.18
CA ASN A 8 35.31 -3.07 5.48
C ASN A 8 34.93 -2.38 4.18
N SER A 9 34.12 -3.07 3.38
CA SER A 9 33.35 -2.42 2.32
C SER A 9 32.25 -1.61 2.98
N ASN A 10 32.57 -0.36 3.32
CA ASN A 10 31.55 0.67 3.53
C ASN A 10 30.78 0.83 2.21
N SER A 11 29.75 -0.01 2.04
CA SER A 11 28.70 0.24 1.06
C SER A 11 27.89 1.41 1.60
N SER A 12 28.38 2.61 1.28
CA SER A 12 27.64 3.85 1.38
C SER A 12 26.33 3.66 0.62
N THR A 13 25.29 3.22 1.33
CA THR A 13 23.96 3.07 0.78
C THR A 13 23.45 4.47 0.50
N ASN A 14 23.69 4.92 -0.73
CA ASN A 14 22.88 5.92 -1.39
C ASN A 14 21.44 5.38 -1.33
N LYS A 15 20.72 5.67 -0.22
CA LYS A 15 19.32 5.35 -0.05
C LYS A 15 18.56 6.24 -1.03
N GLU A 16 18.47 5.79 -2.28
CA GLU A 16 17.57 6.35 -3.27
C GLU A 16 16.20 6.50 -2.60
N LEU A 17 15.64 7.71 -2.64
CA LEU A 17 14.34 7.99 -2.04
C LEU A 17 13.33 7.00 -2.61
N ALA A 18 12.68 6.22 -1.75
CA ALA A 18 11.75 5.17 -2.18
C ALA A 18 10.68 5.79 -3.10
N LYS A 19 10.49 5.18 -4.27
CA LYS A 19 9.45 5.59 -5.23
C LYS A 19 8.09 5.13 -4.68
N VAL A 20 7.14 6.06 -4.64
CA VAL A 20 5.74 5.78 -4.32
C VAL A 20 4.94 5.97 -5.59
N PHE A 21 4.42 4.90 -6.16
CA PHE A 21 3.58 4.97 -7.34
C PHE A 21 2.25 5.61 -6.97
N LEU A 22 1.78 6.54 -7.81
CA LEU A 22 0.49 7.20 -7.60
C LEU A 22 -0.65 6.18 -7.61
N LEU A 23 -0.57 5.15 -8.46
CA LEU A 23 -1.54 4.06 -8.47
C LEU A 23 -1.68 3.36 -7.11
N ASP A 24 -0.57 3.00 -6.46
CA ASP A 24 -0.61 2.35 -5.14
C ASP A 24 -1.30 3.24 -4.11
N LYS A 25 -1.01 4.55 -4.15
CA LYS A 25 -1.65 5.56 -3.29
C LYS A 25 -3.14 5.72 -3.58
N LEU A 26 -3.54 5.80 -4.84
CA LEU A 26 -4.95 5.94 -5.25
C LEU A 26 -5.78 4.72 -4.83
N VAL A 27 -5.23 3.52 -4.98
CA VAL A 27 -5.84 2.26 -4.52
C VAL A 27 -6.02 2.29 -3.00
N CYS A 28 -4.97 2.65 -2.25
CA CYS A 28 -5.06 2.74 -0.79
C CYS A 28 -6.08 3.79 -0.34
N ASN A 29 -6.06 4.97 -0.95
CA ASN A 29 -7.02 6.05 -0.66
C ASN A 29 -8.45 5.63 -0.95
N PHE A 30 -8.71 4.98 -2.11
CA PHE A 30 -10.05 4.50 -2.42
C PHE A 30 -10.57 3.54 -1.34
N ILE A 31 -9.75 2.57 -0.95
CA ILE A 31 -10.12 1.62 0.09
C ILE A 31 -10.33 2.33 1.43
N ASN A 32 -9.48 3.29 1.78
CA ASN A 32 -9.59 4.02 3.05
C ASN A 32 -10.85 4.89 3.11
N ASP A 33 -11.22 5.53 2.01
CA ASP A 33 -12.38 6.42 1.95
C ASP A 33 -13.70 5.64 1.88
N GLU A 34 -13.75 4.56 1.10
CA GLU A 34 -15.00 3.88 0.77
C GLU A 34 -15.28 2.67 1.66
N TRP A 35 -14.23 2.00 2.14
CA TRP A 35 -14.35 0.67 2.76
C TRP A 35 -13.99 0.63 4.23
N ILE A 36 -13.38 1.69 4.75
CA ILE A 36 -12.85 1.79 6.10
C ILE A 36 -13.53 2.97 6.81
N LEU A 37 -13.97 2.75 8.04
CA LEU A 37 -14.60 3.72 8.93
C LEU A 37 -13.60 4.18 9.99
N GLU A 38 -13.56 5.47 10.32
CA GLU A 38 -12.59 5.99 11.31
C GLU A 38 -12.94 5.58 12.74
N GLU A 39 -14.23 5.47 13.04
CA GLU A 39 -14.78 5.17 14.36
C GLU A 39 -14.66 3.69 14.76
N LYS A 40 -14.39 2.79 13.81
CA LYS A 40 -14.23 1.36 14.07
C LYS A 40 -12.78 0.98 14.38
N SER A 41 -12.58 0.00 15.26
CA SER A 41 -11.23 -0.51 15.56
C SER A 41 -10.58 -1.18 14.35
N ASN A 42 -9.26 -1.07 14.22
CA ASN A 42 -8.52 -1.72 13.13
C ASN A 42 -8.70 -3.25 13.13
N LEU A 43 -8.88 -3.88 14.30
CA LEU A 43 -9.09 -5.32 14.39
C LEU A 43 -10.39 -5.74 13.71
N SER A 44 -11.51 -5.13 14.12
CA SER A 44 -12.83 -5.44 13.57
C SER A 44 -12.89 -5.20 12.07
N GLN A 45 -12.37 -4.07 11.60
CA GLN A 45 -12.39 -3.73 10.18
C GLN A 45 -11.50 -4.65 9.34
N SER A 46 -10.35 -5.08 9.87
CA SER A 46 -9.49 -6.02 9.17
C SER A 46 -10.17 -7.39 8.97
N GLN A 47 -10.97 -7.83 9.94
CA GLN A 47 -11.76 -9.05 9.83
C GLN A 47 -12.89 -8.90 8.80
N GLU A 48 -13.58 -7.75 8.78
CA GLU A 48 -14.61 -7.43 7.78
C GLU A 48 -14.04 -7.40 6.34
N LEU A 49 -12.76 -7.08 6.18
CA LEU A 49 -12.06 -7.02 4.89
C LEU A 49 -11.26 -8.30 4.57
N GLY A 50 -11.24 -9.29 5.46
CA GLY A 50 -10.49 -10.54 5.26
C GLY A 50 -8.97 -10.39 5.27
N ILE A 51 -8.43 -9.38 5.95
CA ILE A 51 -6.99 -9.08 5.99
C ILE A 51 -6.45 -9.03 7.42
N HIS A 52 -5.13 -9.11 7.57
CA HIS A 52 -4.47 -8.93 8.87
C HIS A 52 -4.46 -7.44 9.28
N PRO A 53 -4.61 -7.07 10.57
CA PRO A 53 -4.59 -5.67 11.03
C PRO A 53 -3.37 -4.86 10.58
N HIS A 54 -2.22 -5.51 10.43
CA HIS A 54 -1.00 -4.86 9.91
C HIS A 54 -1.15 -4.38 8.46
N VAL A 55 -1.90 -5.12 7.63
CA VAL A 55 -2.21 -4.74 6.25
C VAL A 55 -3.10 -3.50 6.25
N LEU A 56 -4.15 -3.50 7.10
CA LEU A 56 -5.02 -2.34 7.27
C LEU A 56 -4.25 -1.09 7.69
N ARG A 57 -3.28 -1.22 8.60
CA ARG A 57 -2.42 -0.11 9.01
C ARG A 57 -1.62 0.47 7.84
N LYS A 58 -1.11 -0.38 6.94
CA LYS A 58 -0.37 0.06 5.74
C LYS A 58 -1.27 0.77 4.73
N ILE A 59 -2.52 0.32 4.56
CA ILE A 59 -3.51 1.00 3.71
C ILE A 59 -3.73 2.44 4.18
N ARG A 60 -3.78 2.66 5.51
CA ARG A 60 -3.97 3.98 6.13
C ARG A 60 -2.74 4.90 6.08
N GLU A 61 -1.59 4.43 5.58
CA GLU A 61 -0.41 5.30 5.45
C GLU A 61 -0.63 6.34 4.35
N ASN A 62 -0.17 7.58 4.55
CA ASN A 62 -0.38 8.70 3.59
C ASN A 62 0.17 8.45 2.18
N ASP A 63 1.20 7.60 2.08
CA ASP A 63 1.83 7.22 0.81
C ASP A 63 1.22 5.93 0.24
N GLY A 64 0.33 5.27 0.98
CA GLY A 64 -0.14 3.93 0.70
C GLY A 64 0.96 2.88 0.76
N TYR A 65 0.63 1.68 0.30
CA TYR A 65 1.59 0.61 0.05
C TYR A 65 1.15 -0.19 -1.18
N ARG A 66 2.09 -0.92 -1.77
CA ARG A 66 1.80 -1.82 -2.89
C ARG A 66 1.03 -3.04 -2.40
N ILE A 67 -0.29 -3.04 -2.60
CA ILE A 67 -1.19 -4.13 -2.24
C ILE A 67 -0.90 -5.33 -3.15
N PRO A 68 -0.60 -6.53 -2.62
CA PRO A 68 -0.55 -7.73 -3.44
C PRO A 68 -1.91 -7.99 -4.09
N MET A 69 -1.94 -8.35 -5.38
CA MET A 69 -3.19 -8.62 -6.10
C MET A 69 -4.06 -9.67 -5.42
N SER A 70 -3.45 -10.67 -4.78
CA SER A 70 -4.16 -11.67 -3.98
C SER A 70 -4.88 -11.06 -2.78
N THR A 71 -4.24 -10.13 -2.07
CA THR A 71 -4.84 -9.38 -0.96
C THR A 71 -5.99 -8.52 -1.46
N LEU A 72 -5.82 -7.81 -2.57
CA LEU A 72 -6.89 -7.02 -3.17
C LEU A 72 -8.09 -7.88 -3.57
N ALA A 73 -7.84 -9.05 -4.17
CA ALA A 73 -8.89 -10.00 -4.56
C ALA A 73 -9.68 -10.51 -3.34
N ILE A 74 -9.01 -10.78 -2.21
CA ILE A 74 -9.67 -11.14 -0.95
C ILE A 74 -10.58 -10.00 -0.48
N MET A 75 -10.08 -8.77 -0.43
CA MET A 75 -10.89 -7.62 0.00
C MET A 75 -12.12 -7.42 -0.90
N CYS A 76 -11.96 -7.54 -2.21
CA CYS A 76 -13.07 -7.50 -3.17
C CYS A 76 -14.12 -8.59 -2.90
N PHE A 77 -13.67 -9.83 -2.63
CA PHE A 77 -14.57 -10.94 -2.28
C PHE A 77 -15.40 -10.66 -1.03
N TYR A 78 -14.79 -10.10 0.02
CA TYR A 78 -15.49 -9.72 1.25
C TYR A 78 -16.48 -8.57 1.01
N LYS A 79 -16.12 -7.61 0.16
CA LYS A 79 -17.00 -6.50 -0.25
C LYS A 79 -18.07 -6.86 -1.28
N LYS A 80 -18.10 -8.10 -1.77
CA LYS A 80 -19.01 -8.57 -2.84
C LYS A 80 -18.88 -7.76 -4.13
N VAL A 81 -17.66 -7.28 -4.40
CA VAL A 81 -17.29 -6.53 -5.61
C VAL A 81 -16.40 -7.42 -6.48
N LYS A 82 -16.62 -7.44 -7.80
CA LYS A 82 -15.69 -8.15 -8.70
C LYS A 82 -14.39 -7.34 -8.82
N LEU A 83 -13.25 -8.02 -8.97
CA LEU A 83 -11.97 -7.31 -9.13
C LEU A 83 -11.96 -6.36 -10.34
N SER A 84 -12.64 -6.73 -11.44
CA SER A 84 -12.82 -5.84 -12.60
C SER A 84 -13.65 -4.60 -12.27
N GLU A 85 -14.72 -4.77 -11.49
CA GLU A 85 -15.61 -3.69 -11.05
C GLU A 85 -14.88 -2.74 -10.09
N PHE A 86 -14.03 -3.27 -9.21
CA PHE A 86 -13.16 -2.46 -8.36
C PHE A 86 -12.30 -1.49 -9.18
N PHE A 87 -11.69 -1.94 -10.28
CA PHE A 87 -10.91 -1.05 -11.13
C PHE A 87 -11.79 0.02 -11.82
N THR A 88 -12.99 -0.35 -12.27
CA THR A 88 -13.96 0.63 -12.80
C THR A 88 -14.34 1.69 -11.75
N LEU A 89 -14.52 1.30 -10.49
CA LEU A 89 -14.81 2.23 -9.39
C LEU A 89 -13.66 3.22 -9.16
N ILE A 90 -12.41 2.74 -9.16
CA ILE A 90 -11.23 3.61 -9.04
C ILE A 90 -11.14 4.57 -10.23
N GLU A 91 -11.29 4.08 -11.46
CA GLU A 91 -11.24 4.90 -12.67
C GLU A 91 -12.30 6.00 -12.64
N SER A 92 -13.50 5.65 -12.18
CA SER A 92 -14.61 6.59 -12.02
C SER A 92 -14.32 7.66 -10.97
N LYS A 93 -13.78 7.27 -9.81
CA LYS A 93 -13.47 8.22 -8.71
C LYS A 93 -12.35 9.20 -9.07
N TYR A 94 -11.33 8.73 -9.80
CA TYR A 94 -10.15 9.53 -10.12
C TYR A 94 -10.08 10.01 -11.58
N ALA A 95 -11.19 9.92 -12.32
CA ALA A 95 -11.34 10.42 -13.69
C ALA A 95 -10.22 9.96 -14.64
N GLY A 96 -9.79 8.69 -14.54
CA GLY A 96 -8.74 8.14 -15.40
C GLY A 96 -7.31 8.57 -15.07
N ARG A 97 -7.06 9.19 -13.89
CA ARG A 97 -5.69 9.51 -13.40
C ARG A 97 -4.88 8.28 -12.94
N ILE A 98 -5.26 7.09 -13.37
CA ILE A 98 -4.56 5.85 -13.06
C ILE A 98 -3.44 5.68 -14.09
N ASN A 99 -2.21 6.00 -13.70
CA ASN A 99 -1.00 5.82 -14.49
C ASN A 99 0.18 5.34 -13.61
N ASP A 100 1.35 5.18 -14.21
CA ASP A 100 2.58 4.73 -13.56
C ASP A 100 3.47 5.86 -13.01
N ASP A 101 2.92 7.07 -12.91
CA ASP A 101 3.62 8.20 -12.29
C ASP A 101 3.95 7.88 -10.83
N PHE A 102 5.04 8.47 -10.33
CA PHE A 102 5.50 8.27 -8.96
C PHE A 102 6.04 9.55 -8.34
N ILE A 103 5.95 9.62 -7.01
CA ILE A 103 6.61 10.64 -6.21
C ILE A 103 7.79 10.04 -5.43
N LYS A 104 8.78 10.87 -5.11
CA LYS A 104 9.88 10.47 -4.23
C LYS A 104 9.39 10.63 -2.79
N LYS A 105 9.47 9.55 -2.00
CA LYS A 105 9.09 9.58 -0.58
C LYS A 105 9.97 10.59 0.17
N THR A 106 9.39 11.69 0.62
CA THR A 106 10.05 12.63 1.53
C THR A 106 10.16 11.97 2.90
N LYS A 107 11.36 11.97 3.48
CA LYS A 107 11.53 11.54 4.88
C LYS A 107 10.71 12.47 5.77
N LYS A 108 9.77 11.90 6.52
CA LYS A 108 9.16 12.53 7.69
C LYS A 108 10.08 12.34 8.89
#